data_AF-A0A2Z6S3L0-F1
#
_entry.id   AF-A0A2Z6S3L0-F1
#
_cell.length_a   1.000
_cell.length_b   1.000
_cell.length_c   1.000
_cell.angle_alpha   90.00
_cell.angle_beta   90.00
_cell.angle_gamma   90.00
#
_symmetry.space_group_name_H-M   'P 1'
#
loop_
_entity.id
_entity.type
_entity.pdbx_description
1 polymer ?
#
loop_
_entity_poly.entity_id
_entity_poly.type
_entity_poly.pdbx_seq_one_letter_code
_entity_poly.pdbx_strand_id
1 'polypeptide(L)'
;MFEECGYEIYEGRETIIEFVQTKEQKEAENRRLSVVELTEKIRDKYWNVEEMGNAEKTEAFISMLETSINPIISKFDNQIK
;
A
#
# COMPACT_ATOMS: atom_id res chain seq x y z
N MET A 1 -42.44 -47.31 18.54
CA MET A 1 -41.15 -47.31 19.26
C MET A 1 -40.20 -46.58 18.33
N PHE A 2 -39.90 -45.32 18.62
CA PHE A 2 -38.97 -44.54 17.79
C PHE A 2 -37.59 -44.69 18.42
N GLU A 3 -36.66 -45.20 17.63
CA GLU A 3 -35.26 -45.36 17.98
C GLU A 3 -34.68 -43.98 18.27
N GLU A 4 -34.04 -43.85 19.43
CA GLU A 4 -33.46 -42.62 19.96
C GLU A 4 -32.22 -42.28 19.12
N CYS A 5 -32.42 -41.63 17.97
CA CYS A 5 -31.34 -41.06 17.17
C CYS A 5 -30.76 -39.88 17.96
N GLY A 6 -29.75 -40.15 18.78
CA GLY A 6 -28.93 -39.13 19.44
C GLY A 6 -28.26 -38.26 18.37
N TYR A 7 -28.73 -37.02 18.24
CA TYR A 7 -28.04 -36.02 17.44
C TYR A 7 -26.83 -35.52 18.24
N GLU A 8 -25.63 -35.79 17.75
CA GLU A 8 -24.43 -35.11 18.25
C GLU A 8 -24.50 -33.64 17.84
N ILE A 9 -24.81 -32.77 18.80
CA ILE A 9 -24.72 -31.32 18.61
C ILE A 9 -23.23 -30.98 18.58
N TYR A 10 -22.68 -30.82 17.38
CA TYR A 10 -21.37 -30.21 17.22
C TYR A 10 -21.49 -28.72 17.59
N GLU A 11 -21.10 -28.36 18.80
CA GLU A 11 -20.81 -26.97 19.15
C GLU A 11 -19.69 -26.48 18.23
N GLY A 12 -20.09 -25.77 17.17
CA GLY A 12 -19.18 -25.10 16.26
C GLY A 12 -18.38 -24.07 17.04
N ARG A 13 -17.17 -24.44 17.48
CA ARG A 13 -16.19 -23.48 17.93
C ARG A 13 -15.81 -22.66 16.70
N GLU A 14 -16.34 -21.44 16.60
CA GLU A 14 -15.78 -20.42 15.73
C GLU A 14 -14.34 -20.16 16.19
N THR A 15 -13.40 -20.91 15.65
CA THR A 15 -11.98 -20.57 15.75
C THR A 15 -11.79 -19.27 14.98
N ILE A 16 -11.86 -18.15 15.70
CA ILE A 16 -11.35 -16.87 15.22
C ILE A 16 -9.85 -17.11 15.02
N ILE A 17 -9.44 -17.32 13.76
CA ILE A 17 -8.03 -17.33 13.41
C ILE A 17 -7.56 -15.89 13.56
N GLU A 18 -7.09 -15.53 14.75
CA GLU A 18 -6.34 -14.29 14.93
C GLU A 18 -5.08 -14.39 14.08
N PHE A 19 -5.09 -13.71 12.94
CA PHE A 19 -3.90 -13.49 12.14
C PHE A 19 -2.99 -12.56 12.95
N VAL A 20 -2.18 -13.14 13.84
CA VAL A 20 -1.16 -12.40 14.58
C VAL A 20 -0.08 -12.02 13.58
N GLN A 21 -0.22 -10.80 13.05
CA GLN A 21 0.74 -10.23 12.13
C GLN A 21 2.09 -10.09 12.83
N THR A 22 3.14 -10.61 12.20
CA THR A 22 4.49 -10.46 12.76
C THR A 22 4.93 -8.99 12.69
N LYS A 23 5.85 -8.60 13.58
CA LYS A 23 6.40 -7.24 13.58
C LYS A 23 6.99 -6.86 12.21
N GLU A 24 7.64 -7.81 11.53
CA GLU A 24 8.21 -7.62 10.19
C GLU A 24 7.14 -7.42 9.12
N GLN A 25 6.04 -8.17 9.15
CA GLN A 25 4.91 -7.99 8.24
C GLN A 25 4.27 -6.61 8.43
N LYS A 26 4.04 -6.21 9.68
CA LYS A 26 3.50 -4.88 10.00
C LYS A 26 4.42 -3.76 9.54
N GLU A 27 5.73 -3.93 9.69
CA GLU A 27 6.71 -2.94 9.23
C GLU A 27 6.75 -2.86 7.69
N ALA A 28 6.69 -3.99 6.99
CA ALA A 28 6.63 -4.03 5.54
C ALA A 28 5.36 -3.37 4.99
N GLU A 29 4.20 -3.60 5.63
CA GLU A 29 2.94 -2.94 5.29
C GLU A 29 2.99 -1.44 5.57
N ASN A 30 3.52 -1.01 6.72
CA ASN A 30 3.69 0.40 7.02
C ASN A 30 4.58 1.09 5.97
N ARG A 31 5.69 0.47 5.57
CA ARG A 31 6.55 0.99 4.50
C ARG A 31 5.79 1.10 3.18
N ARG A 32 5.01 0.08 2.81
CA ARG A 32 4.15 0.12 1.60
C ARG A 32 3.13 1.25 1.66
N LEU A 33 2.43 1.40 2.78
CA LEU A 33 1.45 2.46 2.99
C LEU A 33 2.08 3.85 2.87
N SER A 34 3.25 4.07 3.47
CA SER A 34 3.96 5.35 3.36
C SER A 34 4.34 5.68 1.92
N VAL A 35 4.72 4.69 1.10
CA VAL A 35 5.00 4.91 -0.33
C VAL A 35 3.71 5.28 -1.07
N VAL A 36 2.61 4.57 -0.83
CA VAL A 36 1.31 4.88 -1.42
C VAL A 36 0.88 6.31 -1.09
N GLU A 37 0.87 6.69 0.18
CA GLU A 37 0.50 8.05 0.61
C GLU A 37 1.36 9.13 -0.05
N LEU A 38 2.66 8.87 -0.21
CA LEU A 38 3.56 9.80 -0.86
C LEU A 38 3.20 9.95 -2.35
N THR A 39 2.95 8.84 -3.05
CA THR A 39 2.54 8.84 -4.46
C THR A 39 1.23 9.59 -4.66
N GLU A 40 0.25 9.40 -3.78
CA GLU A 40 -1.02 10.13 -3.84
C GLU A 40 -0.83 11.64 -3.64
N LYS A 41 -0.04 12.05 -2.63
CA LYS A 41 0.28 13.48 -2.40
C LYS A 41 0.98 14.12 -3.60
N ILE A 42 1.86 13.39 -4.29
CA ILE A 42 2.54 13.88 -5.49
C ILE A 42 1.53 14.03 -6.63
N ARG A 43 0.65 13.04 -6.84
CA ARG A 43 -0.43 13.09 -7.84
C ARG A 43 -1.35 14.29 -7.61
N ASP A 44 -1.77 14.52 -6.38
CA ASP A 44 -2.65 15.65 -6.04
C ASP A 44 -1.97 17.00 -6.32
N LYS A 45 -0.66 17.11 -6.02
CA LYS A 45 0.13 18.30 -6.36
C LYS A 45 0.26 18.48 -7.87
N TYR A 46 0.52 17.42 -8.61
CA TYR A 46 0.57 17.45 -10.07
C TYR A 46 -0.77 17.96 -10.63
N TRP A 47 -1.89 17.37 -10.20
CA TRP A 47 -3.22 17.75 -10.65
C TRP A 47 -3.52 19.24 -10.40
N ASN A 48 -3.18 19.74 -9.21
CA ASN A 48 -3.35 21.17 -8.89
C ASN A 48 -2.53 22.10 -9.79
N VAL A 49 -1.35 21.66 -10.25
CA VAL A 49 -0.50 22.46 -11.18
C VAL A 49 -1.04 22.39 -12.60
N GLU A 50 -1.46 21.21 -13.04
CA GLU A 50 -2.02 20.97 -14.37
C GLU A 50 -3.37 21.70 -14.56
N GLU A 51 -4.23 21.69 -13.55
CA GLU A 51 -5.56 22.34 -13.58
C GLU A 51 -5.47 23.86 -13.79
N MET A 52 -4.35 24.49 -13.37
CA MET A 52 -4.09 25.90 -13.67
C MET A 52 -3.81 26.18 -15.16
N GLY A 53 -3.67 25.14 -16.00
CA GLY A 53 -3.48 25.24 -17.44
C GLY A 53 -2.13 25.84 -17.87
N ASN A 54 -1.17 25.94 -16.94
CA ASN A 54 0.14 26.52 -17.22
C ASN A 54 1.15 25.40 -17.54
N ALA A 55 1.44 25.24 -18.84
CA ALA A 55 2.37 24.24 -19.34
C ALA A 55 3.79 24.41 -18.77
N GLU A 56 4.30 25.64 -18.67
CA GLU A 56 5.65 25.92 -18.13
C GLU A 56 5.77 25.48 -16.67
N LYS A 57 4.74 25.76 -15.84
CA LYS A 57 4.72 25.33 -14.43
C LYS A 57 4.62 23.81 -14.30
N THR A 58 3.87 23.17 -15.20
CA THR A 58 3.71 21.71 -15.22
C THR A 58 5.04 21.04 -15.59
N GLU A 59 5.70 21.52 -16.63
CA GLU A 59 7.02 21.04 -17.06
C GLU A 59 8.09 21.28 -15.98
N ALA A 60 8.09 22.45 -15.34
CA ALA A 60 8.98 22.74 -14.22
C ALA A 60 8.74 21.79 -13.03
N PHE A 61 7.48 21.48 -12.71
CA PHE A 61 7.13 20.53 -11.66
C PHE A 61 7.61 19.12 -12.00
N ILE A 62 7.39 18.64 -13.23
CA ILE A 62 7.87 17.33 -13.71
C ILE A 62 9.40 17.27 -13.61
N SER A 63 10.10 18.30 -14.10
CA SER A 63 11.56 18.36 -14.08
C SER A 63 12.12 18.33 -12.64
N MET A 64 11.50 19.08 -11.73
CA MET A 64 11.85 19.06 -10.31
C MET A 64 11.59 17.69 -9.67
N LEU A 65 10.47 17.05 -10.01
CA LEU A 65 10.08 15.75 -9.49
C LEU A 65 11.05 14.66 -9.96
N GLU A 66 11.37 14.62 -11.26
CA GLU A 66 12.35 13.71 -11.85
C GLU A 66 13.73 13.89 -11.20
N THR A 67 14.19 15.14 -11.06
CA THR A 67 15.49 15.44 -10.42
C THR A 67 15.53 14.94 -8.97
N SER A 68 14.40 14.97 -8.27
CA SER A 68 14.31 14.51 -6.87
C SER A 68 14.21 13.00 -6.75
N ILE A 69 13.51 12.33 -7.67
CA ILE A 69 13.21 10.88 -7.59
C ILE A 69 14.28 10.02 -8.28
N ASN A 70 14.85 10.45 -9.40
CA ASN A 70 15.83 9.66 -10.16
C ASN A 70 17.06 9.24 -9.32
N PRO A 71 17.61 10.08 -8.42
CA PRO A 71 18.70 9.67 -7.53
C PRO A 71 18.28 8.58 -6.52
N ILE A 72 16.99 8.48 -6.20
CA ILE A 72 16.46 7.46 -5.30
C ILE A 72 16.32 6.15 -6.06
N ILE A 73 15.69 6.18 -7.25
CA ILE A 73 15.51 5.00 -8.11
C ILE A 73 16.86 4.37 -8.46
N SER A 74 17.82 5.18 -8.91
CA SER A 74 19.15 4.69 -9.30
C SER A 74 19.92 4.01 -8.15
N LYS A 75 19.66 4.34 -6.88
CA LYS A 75 20.25 3.63 -5.73
C LYS A 75 19.71 2.20 -5.59
N PHE A 76 18.50 1.93 -6.05
CA PHE A 76 17.92 0.60 -6.04
C PHE A 76 18.36 -0.21 -7.26
N ASP A 77 18.46 0.41 -8.44
CA ASP A 77 18.92 -0.26 -9.67
C ASP A 77 20.37 -0.76 -9.55
N ASN A 78 21.22 0.00 -8.85
CA ASN A 78 22.61 -0.37 -8.60
C ASN A 78 22.79 -1.50 -7.56
N GLN A 79 21.74 -1.91 -6.86
CA GLN A 79 21.79 -2.99 -5.86
C GLN A 79 21.38 -4.36 -6.42
N ILE A 80 20.93 -4.44 -7.68
CA ILE A 80 20.47 -5.69 -8.34
C ILE A 80 21.55 -6.24 -9.30
N LYS A 81 22.78 -5.72 -9.27
CA LYS A 81 23.89 -6.13 -10.16
C LYS A 81 25.01 -6.80 -9.38
#